data_AF-A0A1B6GXD2-F1
#
_entry.id   AF-A0A1B6GXD2-F1
#
_cell.length_a   1.000
_cell.length_b   1.000
_cell.length_c   1.000
_cell.angle_alpha   90.00
_cell.angle_beta   90.00
_cell.angle_gamma   90.00
#
_symmetry.space_group_name_H-M   'P 1'
#
loop_
_entity.id
_entity.type
_entity.pdbx_description
1 polymer ?
#
loop_
_entity_poly.entity_id
_entity_poly.type
_entity_poly.pdbx_seq_one_letter_code
_entity_poly.pdbx_strand_id
1 'polypeptide(L)'
;MQWYLGAIIVTATAYLLYKQVIEEEVGQAIESTLNKEDLLEPFLDKLYIFDKEEGDLMHMMAETGLPTWDMSESHSIESKLRLTKDNGVYYLHRMFPYDSEKLAFRIGEEFEDTTLHKHKVKAVITQHKNNLTHTQFGDVTVVIIRSFRSDVLIVEYVFDKTHRTVLRYESNIT
;
A
#
# COMPACT_ATOMS: atom_id res chain seq x y z
N MET A 1 -49.81 16.28 22.77
CA MET A 1 -49.03 15.27 22.01
C MET A 1 -47.59 15.77 21.77
N GLN A 2 -46.85 16.20 22.80
CA GLN A 2 -45.51 16.81 22.63
C GLN A 2 -44.40 16.09 23.42
N TRP A 3 -44.78 15.19 24.34
CA TRP A 3 -43.85 14.45 25.21
C TRP A 3 -43.25 13.20 24.57
N TYR A 4 -43.90 12.64 23.54
CA TYR A 4 -43.45 11.41 22.86
C TYR A 4 -42.27 11.66 21.90
N LEU A 5 -42.19 12.85 21.30
CA LEU A 5 -41.08 13.20 20.38
C LEU A 5 -39.74 13.34 21.11
N GLY A 6 -39.75 13.88 22.34
CA GLY A 6 -38.53 14.00 23.14
C GLY A 6 -37.96 12.65 23.58
N ALA A 7 -38.81 11.69 23.95
CA ALA A 7 -38.39 10.35 24.36
C ALA A 7 -37.73 9.56 23.21
N ILE A 8 -38.26 9.70 21.99
CA ILE A 8 -37.71 9.01 20.79
C ILE A 8 -36.34 9.58 20.41
N ILE A 9 -36.14 10.90 20.53
CA ILE A 9 -34.85 11.54 20.21
C ILE A 9 -33.77 11.11 21.23
N VAL A 10 -34.12 11.02 22.52
CA VAL A 10 -33.17 10.61 23.57
C VAL A 10 -32.75 9.15 23.39
N THR A 11 -33.68 8.25 23.07
CA THR A 11 -33.34 6.83 22.86
C THR A 11 -32.54 6.60 21.59
N ALA A 12 -32.83 7.30 20.49
CA ALA A 12 -32.04 7.22 19.27
C ALA A 12 -30.61 7.75 19.45
N THR A 13 -30.45 8.84 20.21
CA THR A 13 -29.13 9.42 20.50
C THR A 13 -28.32 8.49 21.40
N ALA A 14 -28.94 7.90 22.43
CA ALA A 14 -28.28 6.92 23.29
C ALA A 14 -27.86 5.65 22.53
N TYR A 15 -28.67 5.19 21.58
CA TYR A 15 -28.34 4.05 20.72
C TYR A 15 -27.15 4.34 19.79
N LEU A 16 -27.09 5.53 19.20
CA LEU A 16 -25.97 5.94 18.35
C LEU A 16 -24.66 6.05 19.14
N LEU A 17 -24.71 6.65 20.34
CA LEU A 17 -23.54 6.72 21.23
C LEU A 17 -23.08 5.32 21.66
N TYR A 18 -24.01 4.45 22.04
CA TYR A 18 -23.68 3.07 22.40
C TYR A 18 -23.04 2.30 21.22
N LYS A 19 -23.58 2.45 20.00
CA LYS A 19 -23.00 1.83 18.80
C LYS A 19 -21.58 2.31 18.55
N GLN A 20 -21.32 3.61 18.72
CA GLN A 20 -20.01 4.20 18.52
C GLN A 20 -18.98 3.70 19.56
N VAL A 21 -19.37 3.60 20.84
CA VAL A 21 -18.52 3.03 21.90
C VAL A 21 -18.16 1.58 21.61
N ILE A 22 -19.14 0.77 21.17
CA ILE A 22 -18.89 -0.64 20.81
C ILE A 22 -17.92 -0.74 19.63
N GLU A 23 -18.06 0.10 18.59
CA GLU A 23 -17.16 0.10 17.43
C GLU A 23 -15.72 0.50 17.82
N GLU A 24 -15.56 1.46 18.73
CA GLU A 24 -14.25 1.86 19.28
C GLU A 24 -13.63 0.77 20.17
N GLU A 25 -14.40 0.14 21.05
CA GLU A 25 -13.92 -0.96 21.91
C GLU A 25 -13.51 -2.19 21.10
N VAL A 26 -14.29 -2.54 20.08
CA VAL A 26 -13.96 -3.65 19.16
C VAL A 26 -12.72 -3.32 18.33
N GLY A 27 -12.59 -2.07 17.85
CA GLY A 27 -11.40 -1.59 17.16
C GLY A 27 -10.14 -1.72 18.01
N GLN A 28 -10.20 -1.24 19.26
CA GLN A 28 -9.08 -1.34 20.21
C GLN A 28 -8.76 -2.79 20.60
N ALA A 29 -9.76 -3.64 20.79
CA ALA A 29 -9.56 -5.05 21.12
C ALA A 29 -8.85 -5.80 19.97
N ILE A 30 -9.23 -5.54 18.72
CA ILE A 30 -8.56 -6.12 17.53
C ILE A 30 -7.10 -5.64 17.48
N GLU A 31 -6.86 -4.34 17.68
CA GLU A 31 -5.51 -3.75 17.69
C GLU A 31 -4.63 -4.34 18.81
N SER A 32 -5.22 -4.67 19.97
CA SER A 32 -4.52 -5.30 21.10
C SER A 32 -4.15 -6.78 20.88
N THR A 33 -4.78 -7.44 19.91
CA THR A 33 -4.51 -8.85 19.53
C THR A 33 -3.62 -8.99 18.31
N LEU A 34 -3.44 -7.93 17.51
CA LEU A 34 -2.48 -7.93 16.42
C LEU A 34 -1.07 -7.85 17.02
N ASN A 35 -0.22 -8.82 16.70
CA ASN A 35 1.17 -8.75 17.09
C ASN A 35 1.78 -7.51 16.42
N LYS A 36 2.62 -6.72 17.09
CA LYS A 36 3.14 -5.46 16.48
C LYS A 36 3.85 -5.72 15.15
N GLU A 37 4.44 -6.90 14.98
CA GLU A 37 5.08 -7.38 13.75
C GLU A 37 4.10 -7.63 12.59
N ASP A 38 2.80 -7.79 12.87
CA ASP A 38 1.73 -7.87 11.88
C ASP A 38 1.28 -6.47 11.40
N LEU A 39 1.85 -5.36 11.89
CA LEU A 39 1.50 -4.01 11.46
C LEU A 39 2.57 -3.42 10.53
N LEU A 40 2.29 -2.29 9.87
CA LEU A 40 3.28 -1.61 9.01
C LEU A 40 4.27 -0.78 9.81
N GLU A 41 3.85 -0.33 10.99
CA GLU A 41 4.56 0.55 11.90
C GLU A 41 6.01 0.11 12.17
N PRO A 42 6.35 -1.18 12.41
CA PRO A 42 7.72 -1.62 12.62
C PRO A 42 8.61 -1.57 11.38
N PHE A 43 8.03 -1.38 10.20
CA PHE A 43 8.72 -1.35 8.91
C PHE A 43 8.82 0.07 8.34
N LEU A 44 8.23 1.07 9.01
CA LEU A 44 8.40 2.46 8.64
C LEU A 44 9.86 2.90 8.77
N ASP A 45 10.26 3.81 7.89
CA ASP A 45 11.59 4.41 7.80
C ASP A 45 12.75 3.46 7.48
N LYS A 46 12.50 2.15 7.42
CA LYS A 46 13.47 1.16 6.95
C LYS A 46 13.74 1.32 5.47
N LEU A 47 15.02 1.30 5.13
CA LEU A 47 15.50 1.31 3.74
C LEU A 47 15.69 -0.14 3.27
N TYR A 48 15.04 -0.48 2.17
CA TYR A 48 15.19 -1.76 1.50
C TYR A 48 15.91 -1.53 0.16
N ILE A 49 16.94 -2.32 -0.12
CA ILE A 49 17.79 -2.21 -1.31
C ILE A 49 17.51 -3.43 -2.19
N PHE A 50 17.34 -3.22 -3.49
CA PHE A 50 17.11 -4.30 -4.44
C PHE A 50 18.19 -5.39 -4.31
N ASP A 51 17.75 -6.64 -4.32
CA ASP A 51 18.58 -7.84 -4.18
C ASP A 51 18.45 -8.71 -5.44
N LYS A 52 17.23 -9.15 -5.75
CA LYS A 52 16.99 -10.02 -6.91
C LYS A 52 15.61 -9.89 -7.51
N GLU A 53 15.51 -10.36 -8.74
CA GLU A 53 14.27 -10.53 -9.50
C GLU A 53 14.01 -12.02 -9.79
N GLU A 54 12.76 -12.43 -9.66
CA GLU A 54 12.23 -13.72 -10.09
C GLU A 54 11.03 -13.47 -11.01
N GLY A 55 11.15 -13.85 -12.28
CA GLY A 55 10.12 -13.61 -13.30
C GLY A 55 10.69 -12.82 -14.48
N ASP A 56 9.81 -12.12 -15.20
CA ASP A 56 10.19 -11.27 -16.32
C ASP A 56 9.52 -9.90 -16.13
N LEU A 57 10.19 -9.00 -15.41
CA LEU A 57 9.72 -7.63 -15.20
C LEU A 57 9.58 -6.89 -16.52
N MET A 58 10.47 -7.14 -17.48
CA MET A 58 10.45 -6.46 -18.78
C MET A 58 9.23 -6.84 -19.60
N HIS A 59 8.90 -8.13 -19.65
CA HIS A 59 7.68 -8.61 -20.28
C HIS A 59 6.43 -8.05 -19.59
N MET A 60 6.40 -8.05 -18.26
CA MET A 60 5.31 -7.45 -17.48
C MET A 60 5.09 -5.97 -17.82
N MET A 61 6.17 -5.20 -17.89
CA MET A 61 6.11 -3.80 -18.26
C MET A 61 5.59 -3.61 -19.69
N ALA A 62 6.10 -4.40 -20.64
CA ALA A 62 5.64 -4.35 -22.03
C ALA A 62 4.13 -4.60 -22.15
N GLU A 63 3.59 -5.62 -21.48
CA GLU A 63 2.17 -5.99 -21.57
C GLU A 63 1.25 -4.98 -20.89
N THR A 64 1.71 -4.34 -19.83
CA THR A 64 0.95 -3.30 -19.12
C THR A 64 1.05 -1.92 -19.77
N GLY A 65 1.74 -1.81 -20.91
CA GLY A 65 1.93 -0.57 -21.65
C GLY A 65 2.94 0.38 -21.00
N LEU A 66 3.73 -0.11 -20.04
CA LEU A 66 4.84 0.65 -19.46
C LEU A 66 6.00 0.66 -20.48
N PRO A 67 6.60 1.82 -20.79
CA PRO A 67 7.74 1.92 -21.70
C PRO A 67 8.92 1.12 -21.18
N THR A 68 9.28 0.07 -21.91
CA THR A 68 10.39 -0.83 -21.59
C THR A 68 11.76 -0.16 -21.65
N TRP A 69 11.89 0.96 -22.37
CA TRP A 69 13.13 1.74 -22.45
C TRP A 69 13.42 2.58 -21.20
N ASP A 70 12.41 2.83 -20.36
CA ASP A 70 12.51 3.62 -19.12
C ASP A 70 13.15 2.81 -17.99
N MET A 71 13.21 1.48 -18.15
CA MET A 71 14.04 0.57 -17.35
C MET A 71 15.18 0.05 -18.22
N SER A 72 16.17 0.89 -18.49
CA SER A 72 17.50 0.31 -18.75
C SER A 72 17.83 -0.63 -17.60
N GLU A 73 18.57 -1.72 -17.84
CA GLU A 73 18.97 -2.70 -16.81
C GLU A 73 19.56 -2.02 -15.54
N SER A 74 20.06 -0.78 -15.67
CA SER A 74 20.53 0.07 -14.56
C SER A 74 19.45 0.59 -13.58
N HIS A 75 18.16 0.65 -13.94
CA HIS A 75 17.12 1.23 -13.09
C HIS A 75 16.47 0.23 -12.12
N SER A 76 16.37 -1.06 -12.46
CA SER A 76 15.84 -2.06 -11.50
C SER A 76 16.90 -2.51 -10.48
N ILE A 77 18.16 -2.66 -10.92
CA ILE A 77 19.24 -3.34 -10.20
C ILE A 77 19.76 -2.57 -8.96
N GLU A 78 19.52 -1.26 -8.86
CA GLU A 78 19.99 -0.44 -7.72
C GLU A 78 18.86 0.34 -7.03
N SER A 79 17.61 -0.06 -7.28
CA SER A 79 16.47 0.63 -6.69
C SER A 79 16.41 0.42 -5.18
N LYS A 80 16.01 1.48 -4.45
CA LYS A 80 15.79 1.45 -3.01
C LYS A 80 14.37 1.88 -2.70
N LEU A 81 13.77 1.21 -1.73
CA LEU A 81 12.41 1.46 -1.26
C LEU A 81 12.41 1.86 0.20
N ARG A 82 11.61 2.87 0.54
CA ARG A 82 11.34 3.28 1.92
C ARG A 82 9.87 3.68 2.06
N LEU A 83 9.22 3.22 3.11
CA LEU A 83 7.87 3.63 3.48
C LEU A 83 7.94 4.56 4.69
N THR A 84 7.33 5.74 4.62
CA THR A 84 7.23 6.66 5.76
C THR A 84 5.77 7.06 5.99
N LYS A 85 5.44 7.55 7.19
CA LYS A 85 4.09 7.98 7.56
C LYS A 85 4.14 9.35 8.23
N ASP A 86 3.30 10.27 7.80
CA ASP A 86 3.10 11.55 8.47
C ASP A 86 1.61 11.92 8.47
N ASN A 87 1.05 12.22 9.64
CA ASN A 87 -0.35 12.64 9.80
C ASN A 87 -1.39 11.74 9.10
N GLY A 88 -1.17 10.42 9.16
CA GLY A 88 -2.02 9.40 8.53
C GLY A 88 -1.89 9.29 7.01
N VAL A 89 -0.99 10.06 6.38
CA VAL A 89 -0.58 9.92 4.97
C VAL A 89 0.67 9.06 4.93
N TYR A 90 0.63 8.03 4.10
CA TYR A 90 1.79 7.20 3.80
C TYR A 90 2.52 7.74 2.58
N TYR A 91 3.84 7.60 2.58
CA TYR A 91 4.71 7.99 1.50
C TYR A 91 5.62 6.83 1.12
N LEU A 92 5.45 6.31 -0.09
CA LEU A 92 6.35 5.33 -0.68
C LEU A 92 7.42 6.08 -1.47
N HIS A 93 8.67 5.99 -1.01
CA HIS A 93 9.83 6.57 -1.68
C HIS A 93 10.49 5.47 -2.51
N ARG A 94 10.56 5.68 -3.83
CA ARG A 94 11.34 4.88 -4.77
C ARG A 94 12.55 5.67 -5.17
N MET A 95 13.75 5.16 -4.91
CA MET A 95 15.00 5.84 -5.21
C MET A 95 15.78 4.99 -6.21
N PHE A 96 16.12 5.59 -7.35
CA PHE A 96 16.96 5.01 -8.38
C PHE A 96 18.29 5.77 -8.42
N PRO A 97 19.32 5.29 -9.13
CA PRO A 97 20.60 5.99 -9.23
C PRO A 97 20.50 7.40 -9.81
N TYR A 98 19.56 7.62 -10.74
CA TYR A 98 19.43 8.86 -11.50
C TYR A 98 18.12 9.64 -11.25
N ASP A 99 17.14 9.03 -10.59
CA ASP A 99 15.85 9.67 -10.30
C ASP A 99 15.26 9.14 -8.98
N SER A 100 14.29 9.86 -8.42
CA SER A 100 13.54 9.42 -7.26
C SER A 100 12.09 9.84 -7.35
N GLU A 101 11.21 8.94 -6.95
CA GLU A 101 9.77 9.15 -6.97
C GLU A 101 9.21 9.03 -5.55
N LYS A 102 8.20 9.85 -5.26
CA LYS A 102 7.47 9.82 -3.99
C LYS A 102 5.99 9.72 -4.27
N LEU A 103 5.39 8.59 -3.91
CA LEU A 103 3.96 8.35 -3.98
C LEU A 103 3.32 8.61 -2.61
N ALA A 104 2.38 9.55 -2.54
CA ALA A 104 1.62 9.86 -1.33
C ALA A 104 0.22 9.25 -1.41
N PHE A 105 -0.23 8.57 -0.34
CA PHE A 105 -1.54 7.91 -0.31
C PHE A 105 -2.10 7.78 1.11
N ARG A 106 -3.40 7.57 1.21
CA ARG A 106 -4.09 7.13 2.44
C ARG A 106 -4.62 5.71 2.22
N ILE A 107 -4.61 4.90 3.27
CA ILE A 107 -5.06 3.50 3.18
C ILE A 107 -6.57 3.46 2.90
N GLY A 108 -6.97 2.74 1.86
CA GLY A 108 -8.35 2.55 1.45
C GLY A 108 -8.96 3.72 0.66
N GLU A 109 -8.22 4.81 0.45
CA GLU A 109 -8.69 5.94 -0.36
C GLU A 109 -8.24 5.80 -1.81
N GLU A 110 -9.16 6.08 -2.74
CA GLU A 110 -8.85 6.14 -4.16
C GLU A 110 -8.10 7.44 -4.50
N PHE A 111 -7.12 7.36 -5.41
CA PHE A 111 -6.39 8.52 -5.90
C PHE A 111 -6.06 8.38 -7.40
N GLU A 112 -5.75 9.50 -8.06
CA GLU A 112 -5.16 9.49 -9.39
C GLU A 112 -3.66 9.21 -9.28
N ASP A 113 -3.25 8.01 -9.67
CA ASP A 113 -1.83 7.68 -9.80
C ASP A 113 -1.37 8.14 -11.19
N THR A 114 -0.49 9.13 -11.21
CA THR A 114 0.28 9.43 -12.40
C THR A 114 1.51 8.57 -12.31
N THR A 115 1.42 7.33 -12.80
CA THR A 115 2.59 6.45 -12.91
C THR A 115 3.66 7.17 -13.74
N LEU A 116 4.92 6.70 -13.66
CA LEU A 116 6.10 7.25 -14.34
C LEU A 116 5.92 7.56 -15.85
N HIS A 117 4.80 7.16 -16.44
CA HIS A 117 4.53 7.15 -17.87
C HIS A 117 3.33 8.01 -18.30
N LYS A 118 2.98 9.04 -17.52
CA LYS A 118 1.99 10.08 -17.89
C LYS A 118 0.55 9.59 -18.14
N HIS A 119 0.27 8.32 -17.84
CA HIS A 119 -1.09 7.77 -17.87
C HIS A 119 -1.69 7.94 -16.48
N LYS A 120 -2.84 8.62 -16.41
CA LYS A 120 -3.60 8.76 -15.18
C LYS A 120 -4.43 7.50 -14.99
N VAL A 121 -4.09 6.70 -13.99
CA VAL A 121 -4.90 5.56 -13.57
C VAL A 121 -5.55 5.87 -12.24
N LYS A 122 -6.74 5.31 -12.00
CA LYS A 122 -7.27 5.30 -10.64
C LYS A 122 -6.56 4.21 -9.87
N ALA A 123 -6.16 4.48 -8.64
CA ALA A 123 -5.50 3.51 -7.80
C ALA A 123 -6.07 3.53 -6.39
N VAL A 124 -5.95 2.39 -5.71
CA VAL A 124 -6.24 2.26 -4.29
C VAL A 124 -5.16 1.41 -3.64
N ILE A 125 -4.72 1.81 -2.44
CA ILE A 125 -3.79 1.03 -1.64
C ILE A 125 -4.51 0.56 -0.38
N THR A 126 -4.62 -0.75 -0.21
CA THR A 126 -5.21 -1.36 0.99
C THR A 126 -4.12 -2.03 1.82
N GLN A 127 -4.35 -2.12 3.13
CA GLN A 127 -3.45 -2.78 4.07
C GLN A 127 -4.11 -4.04 4.59
N HIS A 128 -3.35 -5.14 4.59
CA HIS A 128 -3.68 -6.33 5.36
C HIS A 128 -2.44 -6.77 6.12
N LYS A 129 -2.47 -6.56 7.45
CA LYS A 129 -1.32 -6.75 8.32
C LYS A 129 -0.10 -5.93 7.85
N ASN A 130 1.03 -6.59 7.64
CA ASN A 130 2.29 -6.08 7.12
C ASN A 130 2.35 -6.05 5.57
N ASN A 131 1.22 -6.23 4.90
CA ASN A 131 1.13 -6.22 3.45
C ASN A 131 0.39 -4.98 2.95
N LEU A 132 0.90 -4.37 1.89
CA LEU A 132 0.21 -3.37 1.11
C LEU A 132 -0.17 -3.94 -0.26
N THR A 133 -1.45 -3.86 -0.60
CA THR A 133 -1.96 -4.20 -1.93
C THR A 133 -2.29 -2.91 -2.65
N HIS A 134 -1.51 -2.58 -3.68
CA HIS A 134 -1.73 -1.45 -4.56
C HIS A 134 -2.40 -1.96 -5.85
N THR A 135 -3.67 -1.60 -6.04
CA THR A 135 -4.42 -1.93 -7.25
C THR A 135 -4.52 -0.70 -8.14
N GLN A 136 -4.04 -0.81 -9.38
CA GLN A 136 -4.12 0.22 -10.40
C GLN A 136 -5.15 -0.18 -11.46
N PHE A 137 -6.15 0.68 -11.68
CA PHE A 137 -7.23 0.52 -12.63
C PHE A 137 -6.94 1.36 -13.89
N GLY A 138 -6.25 0.75 -14.85
CA GLY A 138 -6.06 1.27 -16.21
C GLY A 138 -6.76 0.41 -17.25
N ASP A 139 -6.26 0.42 -18.49
CA ASP A 139 -6.71 -0.49 -19.56
C ASP A 139 -6.50 -1.96 -19.16
N VAL A 140 -5.40 -2.22 -18.45
CA VAL A 140 -5.10 -3.47 -17.76
C VAL A 140 -5.07 -3.19 -16.26
N THR A 141 -5.69 -4.06 -15.46
CA THR A 141 -5.60 -3.99 -14.00
C THR A 141 -4.29 -4.61 -13.54
N VAL A 142 -3.49 -3.84 -12.80
CA VAL A 142 -2.23 -4.28 -12.23
C VAL A 142 -2.34 -4.29 -10.72
N VAL A 143 -1.91 -5.38 -10.08
CA VAL A 143 -1.88 -5.52 -8.63
C VAL A 143 -0.43 -5.64 -8.18
N ILE A 144 0.00 -4.73 -7.31
CA ILE A 144 1.34 -4.70 -6.73
C ILE A 144 1.22 -4.98 -5.24
N ILE A 145 1.66 -6.16 -4.82
CA ILE A 145 1.63 -6.61 -3.43
C ILE A 145 3.01 -6.38 -2.83
N ARG A 146 3.07 -5.69 -1.70
CA ARG A 146 4.31 -5.44 -0.95
C ARG A 146 4.20 -6.10 0.42
N SER A 147 5.05 -7.07 0.69
CA SER A 147 5.11 -7.79 1.96
C SER A 147 6.35 -7.38 2.74
N PHE A 148 6.16 -6.63 3.82
CA PHE A 148 7.23 -6.10 4.65
C PHE A 148 7.66 -7.08 5.73
N ARG A 149 8.96 -7.34 5.85
CA ARG A 149 9.57 -8.10 6.95
C ARG A 149 10.76 -7.33 7.52
N SER A 150 11.32 -7.82 8.62
CA SER A 150 12.43 -7.16 9.31
C SER A 150 13.68 -7.07 8.45
N ASP A 151 13.94 -8.11 7.66
CA ASP A 151 15.13 -8.34 6.84
C ASP A 151 14.87 -8.17 5.34
N VAL A 152 13.63 -8.37 4.89
CA VAL A 152 13.27 -8.34 3.47
C VAL A 152 11.98 -7.58 3.20
N LEU A 153 11.92 -6.91 2.06
CA LEU A 153 10.68 -6.51 1.39
C LEU A 153 10.51 -7.33 0.11
N ILE A 154 9.36 -8.00 -0.02
CA ILE A 154 8.98 -8.72 -1.24
C ILE A 154 7.94 -7.88 -1.96
N VAL A 155 8.19 -7.59 -3.24
CA VAL A 155 7.28 -6.87 -4.12
C VAL A 155 6.84 -7.81 -5.24
N GLU A 156 5.56 -8.12 -5.30
CA GLU A 156 4.98 -8.98 -6.31
C GLU A 156 4.10 -8.15 -7.25
N TYR A 157 4.42 -8.22 -8.54
CA TYR A 157 3.61 -7.67 -9.62
C TYR A 157 2.77 -8.80 -10.20
N VAL A 158 1.45 -8.61 -10.19
CA VAL A 158 0.48 -9.53 -10.79
C VAL A 158 -0.32 -8.74 -11.81
N PHE A 159 -0.26 -9.22 -13.05
CA PHE A 159 -1.05 -8.73 -14.17
C PHE A 159 -1.47 -9.96 -14.96
N ASP A 160 -2.78 -10.17 -15.10
CA ASP A 160 -3.37 -11.46 -15.44
C ASP A 160 -3.06 -12.59 -14.41
N LYS A 161 -3.88 -13.65 -14.37
CA LYS A 161 -3.72 -14.76 -13.40
C LYS A 161 -2.49 -15.63 -13.66
N THR A 162 -1.81 -15.42 -14.79
CA THR A 162 -0.79 -16.31 -15.34
C THR A 162 0.62 -15.74 -15.20
N HIS A 163 0.77 -14.41 -15.13
CA HIS A 163 2.06 -13.76 -15.06
C HIS A 163 2.28 -13.10 -13.71
N ARG A 164 3.41 -13.46 -13.10
CA ARG A 164 3.84 -12.97 -11.81
C ARG A 164 5.33 -12.67 -11.87
N THR A 165 5.70 -11.46 -11.46
CA THR A 165 7.09 -11.08 -11.25
C THR A 165 7.29 -10.70 -9.80
N VAL A 166 8.35 -11.21 -9.18
CA VAL A 166 8.70 -10.97 -7.78
C VAL A 166 10.04 -10.27 -7.72
N LEU A 167 10.07 -9.11 -7.08
CA LEU A 167 11.27 -8.38 -6.74
C LEU A 167 11.53 -8.54 -5.24
N ARG A 168 12.76 -8.88 -4.89
CA ARG A 168 13.21 -9.00 -3.51
C ARG A 168 14.14 -7.83 -3.20
N TYR A 169 13.94 -7.23 -2.03
CA TYR A 169 14.78 -6.18 -1.49
C TYR A 169 15.23 -6.57 -0.09
N GLU A 170 16.52 -6.38 0.22
CA GLU A 170 17.07 -6.61 1.54
C GLU A 170 17.09 -5.32 2.36
N SER A 171 16.77 -5.42 3.65
CA SER A 171 16.86 -4.29 4.55
C SER A 171 18.33 -3.93 4.76
N ASN A 172 18.67 -2.65 4.61
CA ASN A 172 19.97 -2.15 5.01
C ASN A 172 20.01 -2.07 6.55
N ILE A 173 20.25 -3.21 7.20
CA ILE A 173 20.44 -3.28 8.64
C ILE A 173 21.84 -2.71 8.91
N THR A 174 21.91 -1.44 9.28
CA THR A 174 23.08 -0.86 9.96
C THR A 174 22.81 -0.80 11.45
#